data_AF-A0A956Y5Q4-F1
#
_entry.id   AF-A0A956Y5Q4-F1
#
_cell.length_a   1.000
_cell.length_b   1.000
_cell.length_c   1.000
_cell.angle_alpha   90.00
_cell.angle_beta   90.00
_cell.angle_gamma   90.00
#
_symmetry.space_group_name_H-M   'P 1'
#
loop_
_entity.id
_entity.type
_entity.pdbx_description
1 polymer ?
#
loop_
_entity_poly.entity_id
_entity_poly.type
_entity_poly.pdbx_seq_one_letter_code
_entity_poly.pdbx_strand_id
1 'polypeptide(L)'
;STNAVELIWQTDKILDSSMRLFVQVFAENNLLAVSDGIPVNYTRPTTSWSTSEYIITHHSFELGLSSYQLHIGWYDPLTSERVPLENDSDTLLISP
;
A
#
# COMPACT_ATOMS: atom_id res chain seq x y z
N SER A 1 16.54 -2.59 13.33
CA SER A 1 16.08 -1.19 13.45
C SER A 1 14.64 -1.14 12.99
N THR A 2 13.83 -0.22 13.50
CA THR A 2 12.48 0.00 12.95
C THR A 2 12.61 0.78 11.65
N ASN A 3 12.09 0.22 10.56
CA ASN A 3 12.00 0.89 9.27
C ASN A 3 10.55 1.30 9.05
N ALA A 4 10.30 2.54 8.63
CA ALA A 4 8.95 3.06 8.45
C ALA A 4 8.80 3.76 7.10
N VAL A 5 7.61 3.65 6.51
CA VAL A 5 7.19 4.41 5.34
C VAL A 5 5.86 5.07 5.63
N GLU A 6 5.76 6.36 5.30
CA GLU A 6 4.52 7.12 5.25
C GLU A 6 4.11 7.24 3.79
N LEU A 7 2.85 6.92 3.50
CA LEU A 7 2.27 7.03 2.16
C LEU A 7 1.09 7.99 2.21
N ILE A 8 1.07 8.94 1.29
CA ILE A 8 0.02 9.95 1.18
C ILE A 8 -0.78 9.66 -0.08
N TRP A 9 -2.09 9.51 0.09
CA TRP A 9 -3.01 9.16 -0.98
C TRP A 9 -4.05 10.26 -1.21
N GLN A 10 -4.45 10.42 -2.47
CA GLN A 10 -5.59 11.23 -2.87
C GLN A 10 -6.36 10.47 -3.95
N THR A 11 -7.64 10.78 -4.09
CA THR A 11 -8.48 10.30 -5.20
C THR A 11 -9.07 11.47 -5.97
N ASP A 12 -9.22 11.32 -7.29
CA ASP A 12 -9.83 12.32 -8.18
C ASP A 12 -11.37 12.19 -8.27
N LYS A 13 -11.90 11.03 -7.85
CA LYS A 13 -13.33 10.72 -7.78
C LYS A 13 -13.68 9.90 -6.55
N ILE A 14 -14.98 9.85 -6.24
CA ILE A 14 -15.50 8.92 -5.23
C ILE A 14 -15.35 7.50 -5.75
N LEU A 15 -14.92 6.58 -4.87
CA LEU A 15 -14.69 5.17 -5.20
C LEU A 15 -15.87 4.33 -4.69
N ASP A 16 -16.34 3.41 -5.54
CA ASP A 16 -17.47 2.53 -5.20
C ASP A 16 -17.02 1.18 -4.62
N SER A 17 -15.74 0.83 -4.78
CA SER A 17 -15.12 -0.38 -4.21
C SER A 17 -14.22 -0.03 -3.03
N SER A 18 -14.28 -0.87 -1.99
CA SER A 18 -13.38 -0.79 -0.83
C SER A 18 -12.11 -1.60 -1.10
N MET A 19 -11.13 -0.99 -1.75
CA MET A 19 -9.85 -1.60 -2.12
C MET A 19 -8.97 -1.82 -0.88
N ARG A 20 -8.07 -2.81 -0.94
CA ARG A 20 -7.03 -3.04 0.07
C ARG A 20 -5.68 -2.55 -0.43
N LEU A 21 -4.95 -1.90 0.47
CA LEU A 21 -3.55 -1.50 0.28
C LEU A 21 -2.66 -2.64 0.78
N PHE A 22 -1.69 -3.05 -0.03
CA PHE A 22 -0.59 -3.88 0.43
C PHE A 22 0.73 -3.10 0.40
N VAL A 23 1.56 -3.36 1.41
CA VAL A 23 2.97 -2.97 1.48
C VAL A 23 3.74 -4.22 1.87
N GLN A 24 4.47 -4.80 0.92
CA GLN A 24 5.28 -5.98 1.11
C GLN A 24 6.75 -5.61 1.16
N VAL A 25 7.51 -6.29 2.01
CA VAL A 25 8.96 -6.09 2.15
C VAL A 25 9.67 -7.31 1.59
N PHE A 26 10.53 -7.10 0.62
CA PHE A 26 11.38 -8.13 0.02
C PHE A 26 12.86 -7.87 0.30
N ALA A 27 13.62 -8.91 0.59
CA ALA A 27 15.07 -8.89 0.43
C ALA A 27 15.45 -9.97 -0.57
N GLU A 28 16.06 -9.54 -1.68
CA GLU A 28 16.24 -10.38 -2.86
C GLU A 28 14.88 -10.96 -3.29
N ASN A 29 14.71 -12.29 -3.23
CA ASN A 29 13.46 -12.96 -3.58
C ASN A 29 12.65 -13.43 -2.37
N ASN A 30 13.06 -13.08 -1.14
CA ASN A 30 12.40 -13.51 0.08
C ASN A 30 11.42 -12.44 0.58
N LEU A 31 10.16 -12.83 0.74
CA LEU A 31 9.16 -12.01 1.41
C LEU A 31 9.42 -12.02 2.91
N LEU A 32 9.74 -10.84 3.47
CA LEU A 32 10.10 -10.69 4.88
C LEU A 32 8.93 -10.22 5.74
N ALA A 33 8.09 -9.35 5.21
CA ALA A 33 6.95 -8.80 5.94
C ALA A 33 5.84 -8.34 4.98
N VAL A 34 4.62 -8.30 5.50
CA VAL A 34 3.43 -7.84 4.79
C VAL A 34 2.62 -6.94 5.71
N SER A 35 2.25 -5.78 5.22
CA SER A 35 1.14 -4.99 5.73
C SER A 35 0.04 -5.00 4.67
N ASP A 36 -1.13 -5.54 4.99
CA ASP A 36 -2.25 -5.65 4.06
C ASP A 36 -3.54 -5.33 4.81
N GLY A 37 -4.32 -4.38 4.31
CA GLY A 37 -5.48 -3.89 5.05
C GLY A 37 -6.29 -2.83 4.35
N ILE A 38 -7.43 -2.55 4.99
CA ILE A 38 -8.13 -1.30 4.78
C ILE A 38 -7.24 -0.16 5.30
N PRO A 39 -7.10 0.95 4.56
CA PRO A 39 -6.22 2.05 4.93
C PRO A 39 -6.47 2.60 6.34
N VAL A 40 -5.41 3.17 6.92
CA VAL A 40 -5.44 3.81 8.25
C VAL A 40 -5.93 2.83 9.31
N ASN A 41 -5.24 1.69 9.46
CA ASN A 41 -5.55 0.66 10.45
C ASN A 41 -7.03 0.24 10.45
N TYR A 42 -7.57 -0.05 9.27
CA TYR A 42 -8.96 -0.49 9.07
C TYR A 42 -10.05 0.56 9.32
N THR A 43 -9.71 1.84 9.42
CA THR A 43 -10.70 2.90 9.72
C THR A 43 -11.11 3.73 8.50
N ARG A 44 -10.36 3.68 7.40
CA ARG A 44 -10.63 4.48 6.19
C ARG A 44 -10.76 3.60 4.94
N PRO A 45 -11.88 2.86 4.77
CA PRO A 45 -12.17 2.20 3.49
C PRO A 45 -12.18 3.23 2.36
N THR A 46 -11.71 2.85 1.17
CA THR A 46 -11.58 3.77 0.03
C THR A 46 -12.92 4.38 -0.41
N THR A 47 -14.04 3.72 -0.12
CA THR A 47 -15.40 4.24 -0.34
C THR A 47 -15.77 5.42 0.56
N SER A 48 -15.01 5.66 1.63
CA SER A 48 -15.17 6.81 2.53
C SER A 48 -14.28 8.00 2.17
N TRP A 49 -13.51 7.92 1.08
CA TRP A 49 -12.57 8.95 0.70
C TRP A 49 -13.28 10.05 -0.12
N SER A 50 -13.05 11.29 0.26
CA SER A 50 -13.42 12.49 -0.50
C SER A 50 -12.32 12.86 -1.49
N THR A 51 -12.68 13.58 -2.55
CA THR A 51 -11.70 14.11 -3.52
C THR A 51 -10.90 15.30 -2.98
N SER A 52 -11.37 15.91 -1.90
CA SER A 52 -10.78 17.10 -1.27
C SER A 52 -9.93 16.79 -0.03
N GLU A 53 -9.54 15.54 0.20
CA GLU A 53 -8.74 15.14 1.35
C GLU A 53 -7.50 14.33 0.95
N TYR A 54 -6.53 14.31 1.86
CA TYR A 54 -5.37 13.43 1.79
C TYR A 54 -5.49 12.35 2.86
N ILE A 55 -5.25 11.10 2.49
CA ILE A 55 -5.24 9.96 3.40
C ILE A 55 -3.82 9.52 3.64
N ILE A 56 -3.40 9.48 4.90
CA ILE A 56 -2.03 9.14 5.28
C ILE A 56 -2.02 7.73 5.90
N THR A 57 -1.23 6.81 5.34
CA THR A 57 -0.98 5.49 5.91
C THR A 57 0.46 5.37 6.39
N HIS A 58 0.62 4.69 7.53
CA HIS A 58 1.93 4.46 8.15
C HIS A 58 2.18 2.96 8.20
N HIS A 59 3.33 2.52 7.70
CA HIS A 59 3.73 1.12 7.72
C HIS A 59 5.13 1.01 8.32
N SER A 60 5.24 0.29 9.44
CA SER A 60 6.50 0.08 10.15
C SER A 60 6.84 -1.40 10.24
N PHE A 61 8.11 -1.73 10.02
CA PHE A 61 8.63 -3.09 10.03
C PHE A 61 9.88 -3.18 10.89
N GLU A 62 9.97 -4.22 11.71
CA GLU A 62 11.18 -4.55 12.46
C GLU A 62 12.06 -5.45 11.59
N LEU A 63 13.02 -4.85 10.88
CA LEU A 63 13.91 -5.58 9.98
C LEU A 63 15.31 -5.63 10.59
N GLY A 64 15.94 -6.81 10.47
CA GLY A 64 17.35 -7.03 10.83
C GLY A 64 18.33 -6.75 9.70
N LEU A 65 17.84 -6.28 8.54
CA LEU A 65 18.62 -6.07 7.32
C LEU A 65 18.65 -4.59 6.95
N SER A 66 19.72 -4.17 6.30
CA SER A 66 19.91 -2.80 5.80
C SER A 66 19.44 -2.60 4.36
N SER A 67 19.26 -3.67 3.58
CA SER A 67 18.84 -3.61 2.18
C SER A 67 17.57 -4.43 1.98
N TYR A 68 16.53 -3.76 1.50
CA TYR A 68 15.25 -4.37 1.16
C TYR A 68 14.55 -3.50 0.10
N GLN A 69 13.51 -4.05 -0.51
CA GLN A 69 12.63 -3.36 -1.43
C GLN A 69 11.20 -3.43 -0.90
N LEU A 70 10.49 -2.32 -0.99
CA LEU A 70 9.07 -2.23 -0.73
C LEU A 70 8.31 -2.42 -2.05
N HIS A 71 7.31 -3.28 -2.02
CA HIS A 71 6.34 -3.51 -3.09
C HIS A 71 5.00 -2.99 -2.59
N ILE A 72 4.50 -1.93 -3.22
CA ILE A 72 3.31 -1.20 -2.76
C ILE A 72 2.27 -1.23 -3.88
N GLY A 73 1.03 -1.58 -3.55
CA GLY A 73 -0.04 -1.55 -4.53
C GLY A 73 -1.41 -1.76 -3.93
N TRP A 74 -2.41 -1.76 -4.81
CA TRP A 74 -3.82 -1.89 -4.44
C TRP A 74 -4.45 -3.07 -5.15
N TYR A 75 -5.49 -3.62 -4.54
CA TYR A 75 -6.30 -4.64 -5.17
C TYR A 75 -7.75 -4.58 -4.69
N ASP A 76 -8.67 -5.04 -5.53
CA ASP A 76 -10.05 -5.27 -5.13
C ASP A 76 -10.12 -6.61 -4.38
N PRO A 77 -10.53 -6.64 -3.10
CA PRO A 77 -10.55 -7.87 -2.31
C PRO A 77 -11.65 -8.86 -2.72
N LEU A 78 -12.65 -8.43 -3.50
CA LEU A 78 -13.74 -9.29 -3.97
C LEU A 78 -13.33 -10.05 -5.25
N THR A 79 -12.59 -9.40 -6.15
CA THR A 79 -12.16 -10.01 -7.42
C THR A 79 -10.72 -10.49 -7.39
N SER A 80 -9.93 -10.05 -6.40
CA SER A 80 -8.46 -10.21 -6.35
C SER A 80 -7.71 -9.52 -7.50
N GLU A 81 -8.39 -8.66 -8.26
CA GLU A 81 -7.76 -7.91 -9.34
C GLU A 81 -6.87 -6.81 -8.79
N ARG A 82 -5.67 -6.71 -9.36
CA ARG A 82 -4.68 -5.69 -9.04
C ARG A 82 -5.00 -4.39 -9.77
N VAL A 83 -4.77 -3.26 -9.11
CA VAL A 83 -4.99 -1.93 -9.70
C VAL A 83 -3.74 -1.53 -10.49
N PRO A 84 -3.84 -1.29 -11.81
CA PRO A 84 -2.71 -0.86 -12.61
C PRO A 84 -2.33 0.61 -12.33
N LEU A 85 -1.06 0.90 -12.46
CA LEU A 85 -0.44 2.21 -12.51
C LEU A 85 -0.36 2.69 -13.96
N GLU A 86 0.02 3.95 -14.18
CA GLU A 86 0.13 4.54 -15.53
C GLU A 86 1.16 3.84 -16.43
N ASN A 87 2.10 3.09 -15.85
CA ASN A 87 3.11 2.33 -16.57
C ASN A 87 2.74 0.85 -16.79
N ASP A 88 1.47 0.49 -16.63
CA ASP A 88 0.91 -0.87 -16.71
C ASP A 88 1.43 -1.86 -15.65
N SER A 89 2.32 -1.44 -14.74
CA SER A 89 2.63 -2.20 -13.52
C SER A 89 1.46 -2.11 -12.54
N ASP A 90 1.30 -3.08 -11.65
CA ASP A 90 0.35 -2.99 -10.52
C ASP A 90 1.02 -2.66 -9.18
N THR A 91 2.34 -2.52 -9.21
CA THR A 91 3.18 -2.42 -8.02
C THR A 91 4.18 -1.28 -8.21
N LEU A 92 4.22 -0.40 -7.22
CA LEU A 92 5.28 0.59 -7.02
C LEU A 92 6.42 -0.05 -6.23
N LEU A 93 7.63 0.01 -6.78
CA LEU A 93 8.84 -0.50 -6.16
C LEU A 93 9.67 0.63 -5.57
N ILE A 94 10.02 0.53 -4.29
CA ILE A 94 10.87 1.52 -3.59
C ILE A 94 12.01 0.80 -2.87
N SER A 95 13.23 1.27 -3.07
CA SER A 95 14.40 0.88 -2.27
C SER A 95 14.81 2.08 -1.42
N PRO A 96 14.45 2.10 -0.12
CA PRO A 96 14.72 3.24 0.76
C PRO A 96 16.19 3.43 1.10
#